data_AF-A0A329ZH95-F1
#
_entry.id   AF-A0A329ZH95-F1
#
_cell.length_a   1.000
_cell.length_b   1.000
_cell.length_c   1.000
_cell.angle_alpha   90.00
_cell.angle_beta   90.00
_cell.angle_gamma   90.00
#
_symmetry.space_group_name_H-M   'P 1'
#
loop_
_entity.id
_entity.type
_entity.pdbx_description
1 polymer ?
#
loop_
_entity_poly.entity_id
_entity_poly.type
_entity_poly.pdbx_seq_one_letter_code
_entity_poly.pdbx_strand_id
1 'polypeptide(L)'
;MNRFILMYCLFLGIVVGEELNQNTSNVIDCNVIFEQRKDEITQEIARVEQQKRMMTSLYEEQQALNNKKLQELQLQEQRIESLLKEAAEQKNQIQELIKQNEELLANIQNAKNDKITQTYAKMRDSKAGAIIENMPLKDAAELLFSMDSKDMSKILSKMTPQRAAQLTEMLKAGPPFWDME
;
A
#
# COMPACT_ATOMS: atom_id res chain seq x y z
N MET A 1 117.21 -13.21 -56.09
CA MET A 1 116.27 -12.16 -55.62
C MET A 1 114.79 -12.55 -55.73
N ASN A 2 114.44 -13.84 -55.91
CA ASN A 2 113.04 -14.29 -56.13
C ASN A 2 112.42 -15.06 -54.93
N ARG A 3 113.18 -15.29 -53.84
CA ARG A 3 112.68 -16.01 -52.65
C ARG A 3 112.18 -15.07 -51.54
N PHE A 4 112.64 -13.82 -51.52
CA PHE A 4 112.17 -12.80 -50.58
C PHE A 4 110.83 -12.15 -50.99
N ILE A 5 110.55 -12.06 -52.29
CA ILE A 5 109.26 -11.55 -52.80
C ILE A 5 108.12 -12.54 -52.52
N LEU A 6 108.38 -13.85 -52.63
CA LEU A 6 107.38 -14.90 -52.35
C LEU A 6 107.02 -14.99 -50.86
N MET A 7 107.96 -14.66 -49.97
CA MET A 7 107.76 -14.68 -48.52
C MET A 7 107.02 -13.41 -48.03
N TYR A 8 107.24 -12.27 -48.69
CA TYR A 8 106.51 -11.03 -48.41
C TYR A 8 105.03 -11.08 -48.86
N CYS A 9 104.73 -11.78 -49.95
CA CYS A 9 103.34 -12.03 -50.37
C CYS A 9 102.58 -13.02 -49.46
N LEU A 10 103.27 -13.97 -48.84
CA LEU A 10 102.67 -14.88 -47.85
C LEU A 10 102.41 -14.19 -46.49
N PHE A 11 103.17 -13.16 -46.15
CA PHE A 11 102.98 -12.39 -44.90
C PHE A 11 101.91 -11.28 -45.05
N LEU A 12 101.74 -10.70 -46.24
CA LEU A 12 100.65 -9.72 -46.50
C LEU A 12 99.27 -10.36 -46.70
N GLY A 13 99.19 -11.65 -47.06
CA GLY A 13 97.93 -12.37 -47.22
C GLY A 13 97.23 -12.74 -45.90
N ILE A 14 97.95 -12.71 -44.77
CA ILE A 14 97.41 -13.05 -43.44
C ILE A 14 96.76 -11.83 -42.76
N VAL A 15 97.08 -10.61 -43.17
CA VAL A 15 96.59 -9.37 -42.53
C VAL A 15 95.27 -8.83 -43.14
N VAL A 16 94.78 -9.41 -44.26
CA VAL A 16 93.54 -8.96 -44.94
C VAL A 16 92.45 -10.04 -44.96
N GLY A 17 92.46 -10.95 -43.99
CA GLY A 17 91.55 -12.11 -43.93
C GLY A 17 90.45 -12.04 -42.87
N GLU A 18 90.28 -10.92 -42.16
CA GLU A 18 89.44 -10.87 -40.94
C GLU A 18 88.39 -9.75 -40.97
N GLU A 19 87.64 -9.62 -42.08
CA GLU A 19 86.38 -8.86 -42.09
C GLU A 19 85.29 -9.56 -42.93
N LEU A 20 84.91 -10.78 -42.54
CA LEU A 20 83.68 -11.41 -43.01
C LEU A 20 83.02 -12.23 -41.88
N ASN A 21 82.75 -11.65 -40.72
CA ASN A 21 81.80 -12.26 -39.79
C ASN A 21 81.24 -11.32 -38.71
N GLN A 22 80.42 -10.33 -39.07
CA GLN A 22 79.47 -9.72 -38.15
C GLN A 22 78.23 -9.25 -38.89
N ASN A 23 77.33 -10.16 -39.27
CA ASN A 23 75.94 -9.78 -39.54
C ASN A 23 74.93 -10.93 -39.44
N THR A 24 74.96 -11.66 -38.33
CA THR A 24 73.94 -12.66 -37.98
C THR A 24 73.59 -12.60 -36.50
N SER A 25 73.20 -11.41 -36.01
CA SER A 25 72.68 -11.24 -34.64
C SER A 25 71.51 -10.26 -34.54
N ASN A 26 70.59 -10.29 -35.51
CA ASN A 26 69.33 -9.54 -35.43
C ASN A 26 68.11 -10.31 -35.96
N VAL A 27 68.25 -11.62 -36.25
CA VAL A 27 67.15 -12.43 -36.82
C VAL A 27 66.60 -13.46 -35.80
N ILE A 28 67.24 -13.62 -34.65
CA ILE A 28 66.76 -14.44 -33.53
C ILE A 28 66.48 -13.51 -32.34
N ASP A 29 65.40 -12.73 -32.43
CA ASP A 29 64.77 -12.10 -31.25
C ASP A 29 63.36 -11.57 -31.56
N CYS A 30 63.00 -11.34 -32.83
CA CYS A 30 61.64 -10.89 -33.16
C CYS A 30 60.60 -11.98 -32.90
N ASN A 31 60.88 -13.24 -33.23
CA ASN A 31 59.88 -14.32 -33.13
C ASN A 31 59.51 -14.65 -31.67
N VAL A 32 60.48 -14.56 -30.74
CA VAL A 32 60.23 -14.77 -29.30
C VAL A 32 59.41 -13.62 -28.73
N ILE A 33 59.74 -12.38 -29.08
CA ILE A 33 58.98 -11.19 -28.66
C ILE A 33 57.54 -11.24 -29.22
N PHE A 34 57.35 -11.67 -30.47
CA PHE A 34 56.02 -11.81 -31.06
C PHE A 34 55.16 -12.87 -30.37
N GLU A 35 55.72 -14.05 -30.09
CA GLU A 35 54.99 -15.09 -29.36
C GLU A 35 54.69 -14.65 -27.91
N GLN A 36 55.61 -13.96 -27.23
CA GLN A 36 55.37 -13.40 -25.90
C GLN A 36 54.23 -12.37 -25.90
N ARG A 37 54.20 -11.44 -26.87
CA ARG A 37 53.13 -10.45 -26.99
C ARG A 37 51.80 -11.07 -27.38
N LYS A 38 51.81 -12.11 -28.21
CA LYS A 38 50.62 -12.88 -28.56
C LYS A 38 50.03 -13.59 -27.35
N ASP A 39 50.88 -14.17 -26.50
CA ASP A 39 50.45 -14.78 -25.24
C ASP A 39 49.91 -13.74 -24.25
N GLU A 40 50.57 -12.59 -24.12
CA GLU A 40 50.11 -11.46 -23.28
C GLU A 40 48.74 -10.96 -23.74
N ILE A 41 48.56 -10.70 -25.03
CA ILE A 41 47.27 -10.28 -25.62
C ILE A 41 46.19 -11.34 -25.39
N THR A 42 46.51 -12.62 -25.56
CA THR A 42 45.56 -13.72 -25.34
C THR A 42 45.09 -13.76 -23.87
N GLN A 43 46.01 -13.54 -22.93
CA GLN A 43 45.66 -13.45 -21.50
C GLN A 43 44.79 -12.24 -21.19
N GLU A 44 45.07 -11.08 -21.79
CA GLU A 44 44.25 -9.89 -21.61
C GLU A 44 42.85 -10.05 -22.19
N ILE A 45 42.71 -10.66 -23.38
CA ILE A 45 41.41 -10.99 -23.97
C ILE A 45 40.62 -11.90 -23.02
N ALA A 46 41.25 -12.94 -22.48
CA ALA A 46 40.59 -13.85 -21.52
C ALA A 46 40.12 -13.11 -20.25
N ARG A 47 40.91 -12.16 -19.74
CA ARG A 47 40.53 -11.32 -18.59
C ARG A 47 39.35 -10.41 -18.92
N VAL A 48 39.37 -9.74 -20.08
CA VAL A 48 38.30 -8.84 -20.53
C VAL A 48 37.00 -9.62 -20.73
N GLU A 49 37.05 -10.80 -21.32
CA GLU A 49 35.87 -11.66 -21.46
C GLU A 49 35.31 -12.10 -20.11
N GLN A 50 36.17 -12.43 -19.15
CA GLN A 50 35.74 -12.76 -17.79
C GLN A 50 35.04 -11.57 -17.13
N GLN A 51 35.61 -10.37 -17.22
CA GLN A 51 34.99 -9.14 -16.71
C GLN A 51 33.65 -8.86 -17.38
N LYS A 52 33.56 -9.05 -18.70
CA LYS A 52 32.32 -8.88 -19.46
C LYS A 52 31.23 -9.85 -18.99
N ARG A 53 31.57 -11.13 -18.76
CA ARG A 53 30.62 -12.13 -18.23
C ARG A 53 30.09 -11.75 -16.85
N MET A 54 30.97 -11.28 -15.96
CA MET A 54 30.56 -10.82 -14.63
C MET A 54 29.64 -9.60 -14.74
N MET A 55 30.00 -8.63 -15.59
CA MET A 55 29.18 -7.43 -15.81
C MET A 55 27.80 -7.77 -16.38
N THR A 56 27.72 -8.66 -17.37
CA THR A 56 26.42 -9.08 -17.95
C THR A 56 25.56 -9.80 -16.91
N SER A 57 26.14 -10.68 -16.09
CA SER A 57 25.42 -11.34 -14.99
C SER A 57 24.84 -10.33 -14.01
N LEU A 58 25.64 -9.35 -13.58
CA LEU A 58 25.19 -8.30 -12.66
C LEU A 58 24.08 -7.44 -13.26
N TYR A 59 24.18 -7.11 -14.55
CA TYR A 59 23.15 -6.33 -15.24
C TYR A 59 21.83 -7.10 -15.35
N GLU A 60 21.88 -8.39 -15.69
CA GLU A 60 20.71 -9.25 -15.77
C GLU A 60 20.02 -9.40 -14.40
N GLU A 61 20.81 -9.62 -13.34
CA GLU A 61 20.30 -9.67 -11.96
C GLU A 61 19.67 -8.33 -11.53
N GLN A 62 20.32 -7.21 -11.86
CA GLN A 62 19.79 -5.88 -11.58
C GLN A 62 18.47 -5.63 -12.32
N GLN A 63 18.39 -6.01 -13.59
CA GLN A 63 17.18 -5.88 -14.39
C GLN A 63 16.06 -6.75 -13.81
N ALA A 64 16.35 -7.99 -13.44
CA ALA A 64 15.38 -8.88 -12.79
C ALA A 64 14.87 -8.30 -11.46
N LEU A 65 15.76 -7.75 -10.63
CA LEU A 65 15.40 -7.09 -9.38
C LEU A 65 14.52 -5.86 -9.60
N ASN A 66 14.87 -5.01 -10.57
CA ASN A 66 14.09 -3.83 -10.90
C ASN A 66 12.71 -4.20 -11.44
N ASN A 67 12.62 -5.21 -12.30
CA ASN A 67 11.34 -5.71 -12.80
C ASN A 67 10.47 -6.26 -11.67
N LYS A 68 11.06 -7.01 -10.73
CA LYS A 68 10.35 -7.50 -9.55
C LYS A 68 9.81 -6.34 -8.69
N LYS A 69 10.64 -5.33 -8.42
CA LYS A 69 10.22 -4.14 -7.69
C LYS A 69 9.10 -3.39 -8.41
N LEU A 70 9.18 -3.26 -9.73
CA LEU A 70 8.13 -2.62 -10.52
C LEU A 70 6.79 -3.36 -10.40
N GLN A 71 6.82 -4.70 -10.46
CA GLN A 71 5.62 -5.52 -10.25
C GLN A 71 5.06 -5.38 -8.83
N GLU A 72 5.92 -5.39 -7.82
CA GLU A 72 5.51 -5.16 -6.42
C GLU A 72 4.86 -3.79 -6.24
N LEU A 73 5.44 -2.74 -6.83
CA LEU A 73 4.89 -1.38 -6.80
C LEU A 73 3.52 -1.32 -7.49
N GLN A 74 3.37 -1.93 -8.66
CA GLN A 74 2.08 -1.98 -9.37
C GLN A 74 1.00 -2.68 -8.54
N LEU A 75 1.33 -3.80 -7.87
CA LEU A 75 0.41 -4.49 -6.98
C LEU A 75 0.06 -3.65 -5.74
N GLN A 76 1.02 -2.89 -5.21
CA GLN A 76 0.79 -1.96 -4.10
C GLN A 76 -0.11 -0.80 -4.53
N GLU A 77 0.11 -0.21 -5.69
CA GLU A 77 -0.73 0.86 -6.25
C GLU A 77 -2.17 0.39 -6.43
N GLN A 78 -2.39 -0.77 -7.04
CA GLN A 78 -3.72 -1.36 -7.19
C GLN A 78 -4.42 -1.62 -5.85
N ARG A 79 -3.66 -2.11 -4.85
CA ARG A 79 -4.19 -2.32 -3.50
C ARG A 79 -4.59 -1.00 -2.84
N ILE A 80 -3.74 0.01 -2.94
CA ILE A 80 -4.00 1.35 -2.38
C ILE A 80 -5.24 1.96 -3.04
N GLU A 81 -5.37 1.84 -4.37
CA GLU A 81 -6.53 2.34 -5.10
C GLU A 81 -7.84 1.66 -4.65
N SER A 82 -7.84 0.34 -4.48
CA SER A 82 -8.99 -0.40 -3.93
C SER A 82 -9.35 0.07 -2.53
N LEU A 83 -8.36 0.18 -1.64
CA LEU A 83 -8.57 0.63 -0.26
C LEU A 83 -9.10 2.06 -0.19
N LEU A 84 -8.62 2.95 -1.05
CA LEU A 84 -9.11 4.33 -1.14
C LEU A 84 -10.57 4.38 -1.57
N LYS A 85 -10.96 3.54 -2.53
CA LYS A 85 -12.35 3.44 -2.99
C LYS A 85 -13.26 2.92 -1.89
N GLU A 86 -12.88 1.84 -1.22
CA GLU A 86 -13.63 1.27 -0.09
C GLU A 86 -13.77 2.28 1.05
N ALA A 87 -12.69 2.97 1.41
CA ALA A 87 -12.72 3.99 2.45
C ALA A 87 -13.63 5.18 2.08
N ALA A 88 -13.65 5.59 0.81
CA ALA A 88 -14.54 6.64 0.34
C ALA A 88 -16.02 6.22 0.40
N GLU A 89 -16.34 4.99 -0.01
CA GLU A 89 -17.69 4.42 0.08
C GLU A 89 -18.16 4.32 1.53
N GLN A 90 -17.31 3.79 2.43
CA GLN A 90 -17.62 3.73 3.85
C GLN A 90 -17.83 5.11 4.46
N LYS A 91 -17.00 6.09 4.11
CA LYS A 91 -17.16 7.47 4.58
C LYS A 91 -18.51 8.04 4.17
N ASN A 92 -18.92 7.85 2.91
CA ASN A 92 -20.20 8.33 2.42
C ASN A 92 -21.37 7.65 3.13
N GLN A 93 -21.29 6.33 3.36
CA GLN A 93 -22.31 5.59 4.14
C GLN A 93 -22.41 6.11 5.58
N ILE A 94 -21.28 6.35 6.24
CA ILE A 94 -21.25 6.90 7.60
C ILE A 94 -21.86 8.31 7.62
N GLN A 95 -21.53 9.15 6.65
CA GLN A 95 -22.10 10.50 6.57
C GLN A 95 -23.62 10.48 6.39
N GLU A 96 -24.13 9.57 5.55
CA GLU A 96 -25.57 9.39 5.37
C GLU A 96 -26.24 8.88 6.66
N LEU A 97 -25.65 7.90 7.34
CA LEU A 97 -26.16 7.42 8.62
C LEU A 97 -26.15 8.50 9.71
N ILE A 98 -25.11 9.34 9.77
CA ILE A 98 -25.06 10.48 10.68
C ILE A 98 -26.22 11.44 10.40
N LYS A 99 -26.43 11.79 9.12
CA LYS A 99 -27.52 12.68 8.72
C LYS A 99 -28.89 12.11 9.09
N GLN A 100 -29.12 10.83 8.82
CA GLN A 100 -30.36 10.13 9.19
C GLN A 100 -30.58 10.14 10.71
N ASN A 101 -29.52 9.92 11.48
CA ASN A 101 -29.58 9.96 12.94
C ASN A 101 -29.86 11.37 13.47
N GLU A 102 -29.29 12.42 12.87
CA GLU A 102 -29.56 13.81 13.22
C GLU A 102 -31.02 14.19 12.91
N GLU A 103 -31.54 13.79 11.74
CA GLU A 103 -32.95 13.98 11.37
C GLU A 103 -33.89 13.24 12.34
N LEU A 104 -33.57 11.98 12.68
CA LEU A 104 -34.33 11.20 13.65
C LEU A 104 -34.31 11.84 15.04
N LEU A 105 -33.14 12.33 15.49
CA LEU A 105 -33.00 13.00 16.77
C LEU A 105 -33.82 14.30 16.81
N ALA A 106 -33.79 15.08 15.73
CA ALA A 106 -34.61 16.29 15.61
C ALA A 106 -36.10 15.95 15.66
N ASN A 107 -36.54 14.89 14.99
CA ASN A 107 -37.92 14.43 15.04
C ASN A 107 -38.33 13.99 16.46
N ILE A 108 -37.48 13.26 17.18
CA ILE A 108 -37.72 12.87 18.58
C ILE A 108 -37.83 14.11 19.48
N GLN A 109 -36.94 15.11 19.31
CA GLN A 109 -36.99 16.34 20.09
C GLN A 109 -38.24 17.17 19.79
N ASN A 110 -38.65 17.25 18.52
CA ASN A 110 -39.87 17.94 18.12
C ASN A 110 -41.12 17.26 18.67
N ALA A 111 -41.20 15.93 18.61
CA ALA A 111 -42.30 15.15 19.21
C ALA A 111 -42.36 15.35 20.74
N LYS A 112 -41.20 15.40 21.41
CA LYS A 112 -41.13 15.72 22.84
C LYS A 112 -41.69 17.11 23.17
N ASN A 113 -41.42 18.08 22.31
CA ASN A 113 -41.84 19.47 22.50
C ASN A 113 -43.23 19.78 21.92
N ASP A 114 -43.93 18.79 21.37
CA ASP A 114 -45.20 19.03 20.69
C ASP A 114 -46.29 19.53 21.67
N LYS A 115 -47.10 20.47 21.17
CA LYS A 115 -48.18 21.15 21.89
C LYS A 115 -49.27 20.16 22.33
N ILE A 116 -49.39 19.03 21.63
CA ILE A 116 -50.24 17.90 22.01
C ILE A 116 -49.79 17.34 23.37
N THR A 117 -48.50 16.98 23.51
CA THR A 117 -47.90 16.51 24.77
C THR A 117 -48.13 17.48 25.92
N GLN A 118 -47.92 18.78 25.67
CA GLN A 118 -48.16 19.81 26.69
C GLN A 118 -49.64 19.97 27.06
N THR A 119 -50.56 19.67 26.15
CA THR A 119 -52.01 19.75 26.39
C THR A 119 -52.46 18.56 27.25
N TYR A 120 -51.94 17.36 26.98
CA TYR A 120 -52.22 16.18 27.80
C TYR A 120 -51.57 16.25 29.20
N ALA A 121 -50.35 16.79 29.30
CA ALA A 121 -49.68 17.03 30.60
C ALA A 121 -50.43 18.05 31.48
N LYS A 122 -51.10 19.04 30.87
CA LYS A 122 -51.90 20.05 31.58
C LYS A 122 -53.34 19.62 31.85
N MET A 123 -53.79 18.51 31.30
CA MET A 123 -55.14 17.97 31.51
C MET A 123 -55.21 17.25 32.86
N ARG A 124 -56.38 17.21 33.52
CA ARG A 124 -56.54 16.42 34.76
C ARG A 124 -56.16 14.95 34.51
N ASP A 125 -55.20 14.44 35.29
CA ASP A 125 -54.57 13.11 35.20
C ASP A 125 -55.56 11.97 34.91
N SER A 126 -56.75 12.00 35.54
CA SER A 126 -57.76 10.94 35.39
C SER A 126 -58.45 10.91 34.03
N LYS A 127 -58.59 12.06 33.34
CA LYS A 127 -59.18 12.09 31.99
C LYS A 127 -58.14 11.76 30.93
N ALA A 128 -56.91 12.22 31.11
CA ALA A 128 -55.81 11.90 30.22
C ALA A 128 -55.47 10.39 30.25
N GLY A 129 -55.43 9.75 31.44
CA GLY A 129 -55.23 8.31 31.57
C GLY A 129 -56.26 7.48 30.81
N ALA A 130 -57.55 7.82 30.95
CA ALA A 130 -58.63 7.11 30.26
C ALA A 130 -58.59 7.28 28.72
N ILE A 131 -58.13 8.43 28.22
CA ILE A 131 -58.01 8.68 26.78
C ILE A 131 -56.81 7.89 26.21
N ILE A 132 -55.66 7.93 26.90
CA ILE A 132 -54.42 7.27 26.46
C ILE A 132 -54.55 5.74 26.52
N GLU A 133 -55.29 5.20 27.50
CA GLU A 133 -55.53 3.76 27.60
C GLU A 133 -56.26 3.19 26.38
N ASN A 134 -57.16 3.96 25.78
CA ASN A 134 -57.96 3.56 24.62
C ASN A 134 -57.31 3.90 23.26
N MET A 135 -56.11 4.48 23.28
CA MET A 135 -55.35 4.82 22.08
C MET A 135 -54.52 3.61 21.58
N PRO A 136 -54.17 3.51 20.28
CA PRO A 136 -53.21 2.52 19.79
C PRO A 136 -51.92 2.51 20.61
N LEU A 137 -51.32 1.33 20.78
CA LEU A 137 -50.17 1.13 21.69
C LEU A 137 -48.97 2.02 21.30
N LYS A 138 -48.70 2.13 20.00
CA LYS A 138 -47.66 3.00 19.42
C LYS A 138 -47.89 4.46 19.77
N ASP A 139 -49.06 5.01 19.45
CA ASP A 139 -49.38 6.43 19.67
C ASP A 139 -49.38 6.78 21.18
N ALA A 140 -49.86 5.86 22.02
CA ALA A 140 -49.82 6.01 23.46
C ALA A 140 -48.36 6.02 23.98
N ALA A 141 -47.48 5.17 23.44
CA ALA A 141 -46.06 5.18 23.80
C ALA A 141 -45.34 6.45 23.32
N GLU A 142 -45.63 6.94 22.10
CA GLU A 142 -45.10 8.21 21.59
C GLU A 142 -45.47 9.38 22.51
N LEU A 143 -46.75 9.46 22.90
CA LEU A 143 -47.26 10.51 23.78
C LEU A 143 -46.75 10.40 25.22
N LEU A 144 -46.51 9.19 25.73
CA LEU A 144 -45.93 9.00 27.06
C LEU A 144 -44.43 9.31 27.07
N PHE A 145 -43.70 8.94 26.01
CA PHE A 145 -42.27 9.21 25.87
C PHE A 145 -41.94 10.69 25.75
N SER A 146 -42.88 11.49 25.22
CA SER A 146 -42.75 12.94 25.15
C SER A 146 -42.99 13.65 26.48
N MET A 147 -43.65 13.01 27.46
CA MET A 147 -43.92 13.58 28.79
C MET A 147 -42.70 13.54 29.71
N ASP A 148 -42.75 14.31 30.80
CA ASP A 148 -41.79 14.14 31.88
C ASP A 148 -42.08 12.85 32.69
N SER A 149 -41.08 12.39 33.44
CA SER A 149 -41.19 11.13 34.19
C SER A 149 -42.29 11.15 35.26
N LYS A 150 -42.64 12.33 35.76
CA LYS A 150 -43.64 12.51 36.82
C LYS A 150 -45.05 12.37 36.25
N ASP A 151 -45.34 13.03 35.15
CA ASP A 151 -46.64 12.99 34.50
C ASP A 151 -46.86 11.65 33.81
N MET A 152 -45.83 11.08 33.17
CA MET A 152 -45.87 9.70 32.66
C MET A 152 -46.23 8.70 33.78
N SER A 153 -45.57 8.78 34.95
CA SER A 153 -45.85 7.90 36.08
C SER A 153 -47.29 8.05 36.61
N LYS A 154 -47.80 9.28 36.69
CA LYS A 154 -49.20 9.53 37.08
C LYS A 154 -50.18 8.92 36.07
N ILE A 155 -49.94 9.10 34.77
CA ILE A 155 -50.80 8.55 33.70
C ILE A 155 -50.78 7.02 33.75
N LEU A 156 -49.61 6.39 33.85
CA LEU A 156 -49.44 4.93 34.02
C LEU A 156 -50.18 4.40 35.26
N SER A 157 -50.30 5.19 36.33
CA SER A 157 -51.07 4.80 37.53
C SER A 157 -52.59 4.84 37.35
N LYS A 158 -53.10 5.40 36.24
CA LYS A 158 -54.54 5.58 35.96
C LYS A 158 -55.08 4.63 34.90
N MET A 159 -54.26 3.69 34.40
CA MET A 159 -54.65 2.68 33.42
C MET A 159 -54.64 1.26 34.04
N THR A 160 -55.12 0.27 33.29
CA THR A 160 -55.07 -1.14 33.70
C THR A 160 -53.62 -1.65 33.82
N PRO A 161 -53.35 -2.58 34.77
CA PRO A 161 -52.00 -3.13 34.97
C PRO A 161 -51.40 -3.77 33.72
N GLN A 162 -52.22 -4.45 32.91
CA GLN A 162 -51.81 -5.09 31.67
C GLN A 162 -51.37 -4.05 30.64
N ARG A 163 -52.14 -2.97 30.48
CA ARG A 163 -51.82 -1.90 29.55
C ARG A 163 -50.56 -1.14 29.96
N ALA A 164 -50.41 -0.86 31.25
CA ALA A 164 -49.20 -0.23 31.80
C ALA A 164 -47.94 -1.08 31.55
N ALA A 165 -48.04 -2.40 31.71
CA ALA A 165 -46.92 -3.31 31.44
C ALA A 165 -46.50 -3.28 29.97
N GLN A 166 -47.45 -3.38 29.04
CA GLN A 166 -47.19 -3.32 27.59
C GLN A 166 -46.53 -2.00 27.18
N LEU A 167 -47.06 -0.87 27.68
CA LEU A 167 -46.50 0.45 27.39
C LEU A 167 -45.11 0.62 28.01
N THR A 168 -44.87 0.10 29.22
CA THR A 168 -43.55 0.16 29.86
C THR A 168 -42.51 -0.63 29.07
N GLU A 169 -42.88 -1.80 28.53
CA GLU A 169 -42.01 -2.61 27.69
C GLU A 169 -41.66 -1.89 26.37
N MET A 170 -42.66 -1.29 25.72
CA MET A 170 -42.44 -0.48 24.52
C MET A 170 -41.57 0.76 24.80
N LEU A 171 -41.84 1.47 25.91
CA LEU A 171 -41.04 2.64 26.33
C LEU A 171 -39.59 2.28 26.65
N LYS A 172 -39.34 1.07 27.18
CA LYS A 172 -37.98 0.55 27.41
C LYS A 172 -37.22 0.32 26.10
N ALA A 173 -37.91 -0.09 25.03
CA ALA A 173 -37.29 -0.24 23.70
C ALA A 173 -36.90 1.12 23.09
N GLY A 174 -37.65 2.18 23.43
CA GLY A 174 -37.40 3.54 22.96
C GLY A 174 -37.88 3.78 21.52
N PRO A 175 -37.96 5.05 21.08
CA PRO A 175 -38.38 5.37 19.72
C PRO A 175 -37.33 4.99 18.66
N PRO A 176 -37.73 4.77 17.39
CA PRO A 176 -39.11 4.81 16.91
C PRO A 176 -39.93 3.61 17.40
N PHE A 177 -41.15 3.87 17.85
CA PHE A 177 -42.07 2.82 18.29
C PHE A 177 -42.77 2.21 17.08
N TRP A 178 -42.74 0.89 16.98
CA TRP A 178 -43.36 0.13 15.90
C TRP A 178 -44.71 -0.43 16.36
N ASP A 179 -45.64 -0.61 15.42
CA ASP A 179 -46.88 -1.32 15.69
C ASP A 179 -46.52 -2.77 16.05
N MET A 180 -46.76 -3.15 17.30
CA MET A 180 -46.70 -4.55 17.72
C MET A 180 -48.07 -5.16 17.41
N GLU A 181 -48.13 -6.02 16.39
CA GLU A 181 -49.30 -6.87 16.08
C GLU A 181 -49.71 -7.74 17.28
#